data_AF-A0A6P7GDJ0-F1
#
_entry.id   AF-A0A6P7GDJ0-F1
#
_cell.length_a   1.000
_cell.length_b   1.000
_cell.length_c   1.000
_cell.angle_alpha   90.00
_cell.angle_beta   90.00
_cell.angle_gamma   90.00
#
_symmetry.space_group_name_H-M   'P 1'
#
loop_
_entity.id
_entity.type
_entity.pdbx_description
1 polymer ?
#
loop_
_entity_poly.entity_id
_entity_poly.type
_entity_poly.pdbx_seq_one_letter_code
_entity_poly.pdbx_strand_id
1 'polypeptide(L)'
;MHLGSEVSSTTGHYDRSYGNLTAEMLAERTIDGLLAEHPGELVRTGSPHVVCTVLPPHWRSNKTLPVAFKVVALGDVGDGTVVTVKAGNDENYCAELRNGTAVMKNQVAKFNDLRFVGRSGR
;
A
#
# COMPACT_ATOMS: atom_id res chain seq x y z
N MET A 1 -51.09 35.94 39.09
CA MET A 1 -49.92 35.05 39.24
C MET A 1 -49.85 34.24 37.94
N HIS A 2 -49.01 34.65 36.97
CA HIS A 2 -47.68 34.05 36.66
C HIS A 2 -47.82 32.57 36.21
N LEU A 3 -47.31 32.02 35.11
CA LEU A 3 -46.39 32.32 33.99
C LEU A 3 -46.71 31.25 32.91
N GLY A 4 -46.60 31.48 31.60
CA GLY A 4 -45.35 31.33 30.85
C GLY A 4 -45.19 29.89 30.31
N SER A 5 -45.48 29.69 29.02
CA SER A 5 -45.17 28.48 28.25
C SER A 5 -43.65 28.41 28.00
N GLU A 6 -42.97 27.39 28.53
CA GLU A 6 -41.58 27.09 28.16
C GLU A 6 -41.50 25.80 27.34
N VAL A 7 -41.22 25.98 26.06
CA VAL A 7 -40.78 24.91 25.16
C VAL A 7 -39.33 24.63 25.52
N SER A 8 -39.09 23.62 26.34
CA SER A 8 -37.73 23.14 26.62
C SER A 8 -37.26 22.28 25.44
N SER A 9 -36.62 22.94 24.46
CA SER A 9 -35.78 22.30 23.46
C SER A 9 -34.53 21.75 24.18
N THR A 10 -34.60 20.52 24.65
CA THR A 10 -33.41 19.79 25.09
C THR A 10 -32.73 19.21 23.86
N THR A 11 -31.89 20.04 23.23
CA THR A 11 -30.76 19.59 22.42
C THR A 11 -29.89 18.70 23.30
N GLY A 12 -30.22 17.41 23.33
CA GLY A 12 -29.36 16.39 23.90
C GLY A 12 -28.03 16.49 23.19
N HIS A 13 -27.00 16.86 23.95
CA HIS A 13 -25.60 16.75 23.57
C HIS A 13 -25.34 15.28 23.22
N TYR A 14 -25.51 14.93 21.95
CA TYR A 14 -24.87 13.75 21.38
C TYR A 14 -23.38 14.09 21.33
N ASP A 15 -22.69 13.97 22.45
CA ASP A 15 -21.25 13.72 22.47
C ASP A 15 -21.02 12.30 21.94
N ARG A 16 -21.44 12.10 20.70
CA ARG A 16 -20.99 11.01 19.88
C ARG A 16 -19.61 11.46 19.50
N SER A 17 -18.63 10.93 20.22
CA SER A 17 -17.22 10.93 19.87
C SER A 17 -17.09 10.51 18.39
N TYR A 18 -17.27 11.47 17.48
CA TYR A 18 -16.77 11.43 16.13
C TYR A 18 -15.27 11.58 16.31
N GLY A 19 -14.62 10.52 16.81
CA GLY A 19 -13.18 10.37 16.67
C GLY A 19 -12.93 10.58 15.19
N ASN A 20 -12.32 11.72 14.88
CA ASN A 20 -12.17 12.22 13.52
C ASN A 20 -11.75 11.04 12.64
N LEU A 21 -12.56 10.68 11.64
CA LEU A 21 -12.18 9.68 10.65
C LEU A 21 -10.94 10.23 9.95
N THR A 22 -9.76 9.86 10.43
CA THR A 22 -8.52 10.35 9.86
C THR A 22 -8.33 9.68 8.51
N ALA A 23 -7.66 10.39 7.59
CA ALA A 23 -7.28 9.82 6.30
C ALA A 23 -6.46 8.52 6.49
N GLU A 24 -5.70 8.44 7.58
CA GLU A 24 -4.91 7.27 7.97
C GLU A 24 -5.79 6.06 8.31
N MET A 25 -6.82 6.23 9.15
CA MET A 25 -7.77 5.14 9.47
C MET A 25 -8.54 4.64 8.24
N LEU A 26 -8.82 5.53 7.27
CA LEU A 26 -9.47 5.15 6.01
C LEU A 26 -8.51 4.38 5.09
N ALA A 27 -7.24 4.80 5.03
CA ALA A 27 -6.21 4.09 4.29
C ALA A 27 -5.97 2.68 4.84
N GLU A 28 -5.89 2.54 6.17
CA GLU A 28 -5.74 1.25 6.84
C GLU A 28 -6.88 0.28 6.49
N ARG A 29 -8.14 0.73 6.58
CA ARG A 29 -9.30 -0.08 6.21
C ARG A 29 -9.29 -0.50 4.75
N THR A 30 -8.87 0.40 3.86
CA THR A 30 -8.73 0.10 2.42
C THR A 30 -7.68 -0.97 2.18
N ILE A 31 -6.52 -0.85 2.85
CA ILE A 31 -5.46 -1.87 2.79
C ILE A 31 -5.99 -3.22 3.26
N ASP A 32 -6.68 -3.27 4.41
CA ASP A 32 -7.18 -4.51 4.97
C ASP A 32 -8.19 -5.21 4.06
N GLY A 33 -9.08 -4.44 3.42
CA GLY A 33 -9.99 -4.97 2.40
C GLY A 33 -9.23 -5.60 1.24
N LEU A 34 -8.25 -4.88 0.67
CA LEU A 34 -7.47 -5.37 -0.47
C LEU A 34 -6.64 -6.62 -0.13
N LEU A 35 -6.06 -6.67 1.06
CA LEU A 35 -5.29 -7.83 1.52
C LEU A 35 -6.18 -9.05 1.79
N ALA A 36 -7.42 -8.84 2.24
CA ALA A 36 -8.39 -9.91 2.43
C ALA A 36 -8.88 -10.50 1.10
N GLU A 37 -9.00 -9.68 0.05
CA GLU A 37 -9.33 -10.13 -1.31
C GLU A 37 -8.19 -10.91 -1.99
N HIS A 38 -6.94 -10.64 -1.59
CA HIS A 38 -5.72 -11.24 -2.17
C HIS A 38 -4.79 -11.83 -1.10
N PRO A 39 -5.25 -12.85 -0.35
CA PRO A 39 -4.52 -13.36 0.81
C PRO A 39 -3.17 -13.96 0.41
N GLY A 40 -2.09 -13.41 0.97
CA GLY A 40 -0.72 -13.88 0.75
C GLY A 40 -0.09 -13.47 -0.59
N GLU A 41 -0.83 -12.77 -1.46
CA GLU A 41 -0.27 -12.23 -2.70
C GLU A 41 0.37 -10.87 -2.51
N LEU A 42 -0.23 -10.01 -1.68
CA LEU A 42 0.19 -8.63 -1.44
C LEU A 42 0.68 -8.43 0.00
N VAL A 43 1.59 -7.49 0.18
CA VAL A 43 2.13 -7.08 1.47
C VAL A 43 2.16 -5.55 1.58
N ARG A 44 1.97 -5.06 2.80
CA ARG A 44 2.10 -3.64 3.13
C ARG A 44 3.55 -3.19 2.92
N THR A 45 3.73 -1.98 2.39
CA THR A 45 5.03 -1.30 2.37
C THR A 45 5.16 -0.37 3.58
N GLY A 46 6.25 0.39 3.66
CA GLY A 46 6.37 1.49 4.63
C GLY A 46 5.48 2.70 4.31
N SER A 47 4.77 2.70 3.17
CA SER A 47 3.84 3.76 2.79
C SER A 47 2.39 3.29 2.97
N PRO A 48 1.48 4.13 3.51
CA PRO A 48 0.07 3.82 3.67
C PRO A 48 -0.72 3.83 2.34
N HIS A 49 -0.08 4.22 1.23
CA HIS A 49 -0.75 4.33 -0.08
C HIS A 49 -0.21 3.34 -1.11
N VAL A 50 0.69 2.43 -0.71
CA VAL A 50 1.34 1.48 -1.62
C VAL A 50 1.41 0.11 -0.98
N VAL A 51 0.95 -0.90 -1.71
CA VAL A 51 1.20 -2.32 -1.40
C VAL A 51 1.92 -2.97 -2.58
N CYS A 52 2.60 -4.09 -2.36
CA CYS A 52 3.30 -4.79 -3.43
C CYS A 52 3.19 -6.30 -3.28
N THR A 53 3.58 -7.03 -4.33
CA THR A 53 3.61 -8.50 -4.29
C THR A 53 4.60 -9.01 -3.26
N VAL A 54 4.21 -10.03 -2.49
CA VAL A 54 5.12 -10.76 -1.59
C VAL A 54 6.26 -11.37 -2.41
N LEU A 55 7.51 -11.07 -2.02
CA LEU A 55 8.69 -11.69 -2.63
C LEU A 55 9.08 -12.96 -1.86
N PRO A 56 9.67 -13.96 -2.55
CA PRO A 56 10.24 -15.12 -1.86
C PRO A 56 11.33 -14.69 -0.86
N PRO A 57 11.42 -15.32 0.33
CA PRO A 57 12.42 -14.94 1.34
C PRO A 57 13.85 -15.23 0.89
N HIS A 58 14.04 -16.25 0.05
CA HIS A 58 15.29 -16.57 -0.61
C HIS A 58 15.01 -16.96 -2.06
N TRP A 59 15.76 -16.38 -3.00
CA TRP A 59 15.61 -16.67 -4.41
C TRP A 59 16.96 -16.75 -5.11
N ARG A 60 17.04 -17.58 -6.16
CA ARG A 60 18.24 -17.71 -6.97
C ARG A 60 18.46 -16.43 -7.78
N SER A 61 19.69 -15.91 -7.79
CA SER A 61 20.05 -14.76 -8.61
C SER A 61 19.77 -15.00 -10.10
N ASN A 62 19.31 -13.95 -10.78
CA ASN A 62 18.93 -13.90 -12.19
C ASN A 62 17.88 -14.95 -12.62
N LYS A 63 17.16 -15.56 -11.67
CA LYS A 63 16.03 -16.45 -11.93
C LYS A 63 14.73 -15.64 -11.90
N THR A 64 13.85 -15.90 -12.86
CA THR A 64 12.48 -15.38 -12.89
C THR A 64 11.78 -15.65 -11.55
N LEU A 65 11.07 -14.65 -11.02
CA LEU A 65 10.26 -14.80 -9.82
C LEU A 65 9.11 -15.78 -10.05
N PRO A 66 8.64 -16.51 -9.02
CA PRO A 66 7.54 -17.46 -9.19
C PRO A 66 6.21 -16.75 -9.52
N VAL A 67 6.08 -15.49 -9.13
CA VAL A 67 4.93 -14.61 -9.42
C VAL A 67 5.47 -13.28 -9.92
N ALA A 68 4.77 -12.67 -10.88
CA ALA A 68 5.12 -11.34 -11.37
C ALA A 68 4.98 -10.31 -10.24
N PHE A 69 6.04 -9.51 -10.03
CA PHE A 69 6.02 -8.45 -9.03
C PHE A 69 5.09 -7.31 -9.47
N LYS A 70 4.18 -6.90 -8.60
CA LYS A 70 3.26 -5.78 -8.81
C LYS A 70 3.46 -4.75 -7.71
N VAL A 71 3.35 -3.48 -8.07
CA VAL A 71 3.16 -2.37 -7.14
C VAL A 71 1.75 -1.83 -7.36
N VAL A 72 0.97 -1.73 -6.28
CA VAL A 72 -0.43 -1.27 -6.32
C VAL A 72 -0.53 0.03 -5.52
N ALA A 73 -1.06 1.07 -6.15
CA ALA A 73 -1.31 2.36 -5.54
C ALA A 73 -2.77 2.43 -5.05
N LEU A 74 -2.97 2.86 -3.80
CA LEU A 74 -4.30 2.95 -3.20
C LEU A 74 -4.94 4.33 -3.40
N GLY A 75 -4.11 5.37 -3.59
CA GLY A 75 -4.54 6.70 -4.00
C GLY A 75 -4.27 6.91 -5.48
N ASP A 76 -4.95 7.86 -6.11
CA ASP A 76 -4.89 8.10 -7.57
C ASP A 76 -3.46 8.37 -8.07
N VAL A 77 -2.97 7.51 -8.96
CA VAL A 77 -1.67 7.65 -9.64
C VAL A 77 -1.91 7.52 -11.12
N GLY A 78 -1.73 8.62 -11.85
CA GLY A 78 -1.99 8.68 -13.28
C GLY A 78 -1.32 7.56 -14.08
N ASP A 79 -2.07 7.00 -15.02
CA ASP A 79 -1.57 6.05 -16.00
C ASP A 79 -0.34 6.60 -16.74
N GLY A 80 0.63 5.74 -17.02
CA GLY A 80 1.90 6.15 -17.62
C GLY A 80 2.98 6.53 -16.61
N THR A 81 2.64 6.70 -15.32
CA THR A 81 3.62 6.94 -14.25
C THR A 81 4.65 5.81 -14.21
N VAL A 82 5.93 6.16 -14.33
CA VAL A 82 7.03 5.19 -14.28
C VAL A 82 7.30 4.79 -12.83
N VAL A 83 7.33 3.47 -12.58
CA VAL A 83 7.67 2.89 -11.28
C VAL A 83 8.99 2.15 -11.41
N THR A 84 9.92 2.43 -10.51
CA THR A 84 11.22 1.75 -10.45
C THR A 84 11.41 1.06 -9.10
N VAL A 85 12.13 -0.05 -9.10
CA VAL A 85 12.52 -0.78 -7.88
C VAL A 85 14.04 -0.73 -7.76
N LYS A 86 14.51 -0.60 -6.52
CA LYS A 86 15.92 -0.76 -6.14
C LYS A 86 16.00 -1.77 -5.00
N ALA A 87 17.10 -2.48 -4.94
CA ALA A 87 17.41 -3.40 -3.85
C ALA A 87 18.78 -3.06 -3.30
N GLY A 88 18.93 -3.11 -1.98
CA GLY A 88 20.21 -2.84 -1.34
C GLY A 88 20.23 -3.23 0.12
N ASN A 89 21.43 -3.43 0.64
CA ASN A 89 21.74 -3.66 2.05
C ASN A 89 23.16 -3.13 2.34
N ASP A 90 23.68 -3.41 3.54
CA ASP A 90 24.99 -2.90 3.98
C ASP A 90 26.17 -3.44 3.14
N GLU A 91 26.05 -4.64 2.57
CA GLU A 91 27.10 -5.25 1.72
C GLU A 91 27.03 -4.77 0.27
N ASN A 92 25.82 -4.54 -0.23
CA ASN A 92 25.56 -4.12 -1.60
C ASN A 92 24.47 -3.04 -1.61
N TYR A 93 24.91 -1.78 -1.56
CA TYR A 93 23.99 -0.64 -1.40
C TYR A 93 22.98 -0.50 -2.55
N CYS A 94 23.30 -0.99 -3.74
CA CYS A 94 22.44 -0.94 -4.92
C CYS A 94 22.71 -2.15 -5.83
N ALA A 95 22.02 -3.24 -5.53
CA ALA A 95 22.13 -4.47 -6.30
C ALA A 95 21.63 -4.29 -7.75
N GLU A 96 22.30 -4.97 -8.68
CA GLU A 96 21.86 -5.04 -10.06
C GLU A 96 20.51 -5.77 -10.17
N LEU A 97 19.57 -5.14 -10.88
CA LEU A 97 18.27 -5.70 -11.21
C LEU A 97 18.11 -5.75 -12.74
N ARG A 98 17.36 -6.74 -13.22
CA ARG A 98 16.85 -6.75 -14.61
C ARG A 98 15.36 -6.47 -14.59
N ASN A 99 14.91 -5.66 -15.55
CA ASN A 99 13.51 -5.25 -15.67
C ASN A 99 12.99 -4.59 -14.37
N GLY A 100 13.83 -3.77 -13.74
CA GLY A 100 13.53 -3.01 -12.51
C GLY A 100 12.61 -1.80 -12.72
N THR A 101 11.95 -1.69 -13.87
CA THR A 101 11.07 -0.59 -14.24
C THR A 101 9.76 -1.13 -14.80
N ALA A 102 8.66 -0.52 -14.40
CA ALA A 102 7.32 -0.79 -14.91
C ALA A 102 6.55 0.53 -15.10
N VAL A 103 5.38 0.44 -15.72
CA VAL A 103 4.49 1.57 -15.95
C VAL A 103 3.20 1.33 -15.18
N MET A 104 2.75 2.34 -14.43
CA MET A 104 1.47 2.34 -13.74
C MET A 104 0.34 2.34 -14.77
N LYS A 105 -0.62 1.43 -14.57
CA LYS A 105 -1.87 1.39 -15.33
C LYS A 105 -2.99 0.90 -14.43
N ASN A 106 -4.08 1.65 -14.34
CA ASN A 106 -5.20 1.37 -13.45
C ASN A 106 -4.71 1.04 -12.03
N GLN A 107 -3.88 1.91 -11.46
CA GLN A 107 -3.34 1.75 -10.11
C GLN A 107 -2.41 0.56 -9.89
N VAL A 108 -2.03 -0.18 -10.95
CA VAL A 108 -1.11 -1.31 -10.87
C VAL A 108 0.07 -1.14 -11.83
N ALA A 109 1.29 -1.15 -11.29
CA ALA A 109 2.51 -1.30 -12.06
C ALA A 109 2.99 -2.75 -11.99
N LYS A 110 2.81 -3.50 -13.09
CA LYS A 110 3.23 -4.90 -13.20
C LYS A 110 4.60 -5.00 -13.85
N PHE A 111 5.57 -5.53 -13.13
CA PHE A 111 6.93 -5.71 -13.62
C PHE A 111 7.01 -6.97 -14.48
N ASN A 112 7.48 -6.81 -15.71
CA ASN A 112 7.63 -7.90 -16.65
C ASN A 112 8.96 -8.62 -16.40
N ASP A 113 8.91 -9.79 -15.76
CA ASP A 113 10.08 -10.63 -15.48
C ASP A 113 11.18 -9.86 -14.71
N LEU A 114 10.79 -9.20 -13.59
CA LEU A 114 11.74 -8.62 -12.64
C LEU A 114 12.69 -9.70 -12.13
N ARG A 115 14.01 -9.41 -12.13
CA ARG A 115 15.02 -10.32 -11.56
C ARG A 115 16.04 -9.57 -10.72
N PHE A 116 16.45 -10.23 -9.63
CA PHE A 116 17.55 -9.80 -8.78
C PHE A 116 18.84 -10.47 -9.29
N VAL A 117 19.79 -9.69 -9.82
CA VAL A 117 21.08 -10.20 -10.32
C VAL A 117 22.14 -10.11 -9.25
N GLY A 118 22.23 -8.96 -8.58
CA GLY A 118 23.10 -8.78 -7.42
C GLY A 118 22.75 -9.72 -6.27
N ARG A 119 23.77 -10.18 -5.54
CA ARG A 119 23.61 -11.05 -4.36
C ARG A 119 23.60 -10.19 -3.10
N SER A 120 22.90 -10.67 -2.06
CA SER A 120 22.75 -9.98 -0.77
C SER A 120 23.78 -10.39 0.29
N GLY A 121 24.68 -11.34 -0.02
CA GLY A 121 25.65 -11.87 0.94
C GLY A 121 25.52 -13.37 1.16
N ARG A 122 26.20 -13.87 2.20
CA ARG A 122 26.11 -15.26 2.69
C ARG A 122 25.28 -15.32 3.96
#